data_AF-A0A167QH61-F1
#
_entry.id   AF-A0A167QH61-F1
#
_cell.length_a   1.000
_cell.length_b   1.000
_cell.length_c   1.000
_cell.angle_alpha   90.00
_cell.angle_beta   90.00
_cell.angle_gamma   90.00
#
_symmetry.space_group_name_H-M   'P 1'
#
loop_
_entity.id
_entity.type
_entity.pdbx_description
1 polymer ?
#
loop_
_entity_poly.entity_id
_entity_poly.type
_entity_poly.pdbx_seq_one_letter_code
_entity_poly.pdbx_strand_id
1 'polypeptide(L)'
;MNQELFSKRKNPYGSDEYEDPANNLKYQRMDYRTESKASYLGGKTGVELQLDGNQPPPKFPHKYIYGNYKNYYEDRRNKYKHHDPRLDLLDVSLFKNKDVLDIGCNSGNITIFISRRYQPKSILGVDIDKDLIRKAKMQTKIDYALQDPSEEKQQGPIDLCMRFSYFPKSMSHMFGYSFMTLPPTADYTGFPVNTTFEDGDWVDMDVEPESYDTIMALSVTKWIQLHRGDEGIKMFFKKVYKSLKPGGSFVVEPQPFDTYYRRAKQTEVGYAEETRFIFEGLSFTPDQYEPYLLKLGFSSVKHLGKSLNDNKGFKRPLELYTK
;
A
#
# COMPACT_ATOMS: atom_id res chain seq x y z
N MET A 1 -2.93 63.69 -17.31
CA MET A 1 -4.37 63.87 -17.52
C MET A 1 -4.84 62.69 -18.36
N ASN A 2 -5.65 61.82 -17.74
CA ASN A 2 -6.54 60.76 -18.27
C ASN A 2 -5.89 59.65 -19.16
N GLN A 3 -5.83 58.35 -18.81
CA GLN A 3 -6.82 57.37 -18.30
C GLN A 3 -8.10 57.25 -19.13
N GLU A 4 -8.16 56.23 -19.99
CA GLU A 4 -9.37 55.54 -20.46
C GLU A 4 -9.10 54.02 -20.33
N LEU A 5 -9.72 53.31 -19.38
CA LEU A 5 -11.07 52.73 -19.36
C LEU A 5 -11.22 51.47 -20.24
N PHE A 6 -10.92 50.30 -19.65
CA PHE A 6 -11.50 49.03 -20.07
C PHE A 6 -12.69 48.69 -19.16
N SER A 7 -13.87 48.61 -19.77
CA SER A 7 -15.14 48.25 -19.14
C SER A 7 -15.21 46.73 -18.88
N LYS A 8 -15.66 46.35 -17.68
CA LYS A 8 -15.95 44.96 -17.31
C LYS A 8 -17.27 44.51 -17.96
N ARG A 9 -17.25 43.39 -18.68
CA ARG A 9 -18.47 42.72 -19.18
C ARG A 9 -19.26 42.11 -18.01
N LYS A 10 -20.59 42.21 -18.05
CA LYS A 10 -21.54 41.62 -17.09
C LYS A 10 -21.62 40.09 -17.25
N ASN A 11 -21.73 39.40 -16.11
CA ASN A 11 -21.95 37.96 -16.01
C ASN A 11 -23.40 37.61 -16.41
N PRO A 12 -23.64 36.63 -17.32
CA PRO A 12 -24.96 36.34 -17.88
C PRO A 12 -25.90 35.47 -17.02
N TYR A 13 -25.60 35.20 -15.75
CA TYR A 13 -26.47 34.41 -14.88
C TYR A 13 -27.06 35.26 -13.74
N GLY A 14 -28.26 35.77 -14.03
CA GLY A 14 -29.46 35.91 -13.20
C GLY A 14 -29.37 36.30 -11.72
N SER A 15 -30.19 37.29 -11.37
CA SER A 15 -30.54 37.83 -10.06
C SER A 15 -31.21 36.83 -9.12
N ASP A 16 -30.92 37.00 -7.83
CA ASP A 16 -31.64 36.43 -6.69
C ASP A 16 -33.12 36.85 -6.68
N GLU A 17 -33.97 35.92 -6.23
CA GLU A 17 -35.21 36.07 -5.43
C GLU A 17 -36.35 35.15 -5.93
N TYR A 18 -36.60 34.09 -5.16
CA TYR A 18 -37.84 33.32 -5.21
C TYR A 18 -38.28 33.08 -3.76
N GLU A 19 -39.44 33.62 -3.38
CA GLU A 19 -40.09 33.37 -2.08
C GLU A 19 -40.96 32.10 -2.18
N ASP A 20 -40.87 31.21 -1.18
CA ASP A 20 -41.82 30.11 -0.96
C ASP A 20 -42.41 30.21 0.46
N PRO A 21 -43.74 30.38 0.62
CA PRO A 21 -44.39 30.66 1.89
C PRO A 21 -44.86 29.39 2.60
N ALA A 22 -43.97 28.57 3.14
CA ALA A 22 -44.33 27.57 4.17
C ALA A 22 -43.11 26.85 4.77
N ASN A 23 -42.42 27.47 5.73
CA ASN A 23 -41.92 26.81 6.96
C ASN A 23 -40.95 27.71 7.72
N ASN A 24 -41.17 27.85 9.02
CA ASN A 24 -40.40 28.70 9.91
C ASN A 24 -39.16 27.94 10.45
N LEU A 25 -38.15 27.71 9.59
CA LEU A 25 -36.89 27.08 9.97
C LEU A 25 -35.70 27.87 9.40
N LYS A 26 -34.92 28.50 10.29
CA LYS A 26 -33.65 29.17 9.95
C LYS A 26 -32.55 28.13 9.73
N TYR A 27 -32.07 28.00 8.50
CA TYR A 27 -30.82 27.30 8.19
C TYR A 27 -29.76 28.33 7.78
N GLN A 28 -28.67 28.42 8.56
CA GLN A 28 -27.46 29.10 8.10
C GLN A 28 -26.72 28.17 7.12
N ARG A 29 -26.59 28.61 5.86
CA ARG A 29 -25.66 28.01 4.90
C ARG A 29 -24.23 28.34 5.34
N MET A 30 -23.44 27.31 5.64
CA MET A 30 -21.98 27.42 5.73
C MET A 30 -21.38 27.39 4.32
N ASP A 31 -20.94 28.54 3.84
CA ASP A 31 -20.15 28.66 2.61
C ASP A 31 -18.72 28.15 2.87
N TYR A 32 -18.37 26.97 2.36
CA TYR A 32 -16.98 26.57 2.19
C TYR A 32 -16.46 27.11 0.86
N ARG A 33 -16.12 28.41 0.84
CA ARG A 33 -15.18 28.99 -0.11
C ARG A 33 -13.84 29.19 0.60
N THR A 34 -12.84 28.37 0.29
CA THR A 34 -11.43 28.75 0.51
C THR A 34 -10.55 28.24 -0.63
N GLU A 35 -10.35 29.17 -1.57
CA GLU A 35 -9.14 29.50 -2.34
C GLU A 35 -8.03 28.44 -2.47
N SER A 36 -7.89 27.94 -3.70
CA SER A 36 -6.65 27.38 -4.22
C SER A 36 -5.59 28.47 -4.38
N LYS A 37 -4.45 28.36 -3.68
CA LYS A 37 -3.21 29.06 -4.06
C LYS A 37 -2.17 28.04 -4.49
N ALA A 38 -1.99 27.97 -5.81
CA ALA A 38 -0.76 27.45 -6.40
C ALA A 38 0.36 28.47 -6.19
N SER A 39 1.55 28.02 -5.79
CA SER A 39 2.78 28.78 -5.98
C SER A 39 3.84 27.87 -6.61
N TYR A 40 4.29 28.28 -7.79
CA TYR A 40 5.48 27.78 -8.45
C TYR A 40 6.69 28.60 -7.96
N LEU A 41 7.82 27.90 -7.77
CA LEU A 41 9.22 28.37 -7.80
C LEU A 41 9.78 29.24 -6.67
N GLY A 42 10.70 28.63 -5.89
CA GLY A 42 12.08 29.10 -5.68
C GLY A 42 12.36 30.30 -4.76
N GLY A 43 13.04 30.07 -3.63
CA GLY A 43 13.74 31.13 -2.90
C GLY A 43 14.09 30.77 -1.46
N LYS A 44 15.35 30.45 -1.19
CA LYS A 44 15.90 30.32 0.16
C LYS A 44 15.99 31.70 0.81
N THR A 45 15.05 32.04 1.68
CA THR A 45 15.24 33.05 2.74
C THR A 45 14.28 32.71 3.87
N GLY A 46 14.83 32.21 4.98
CA GLY A 46 14.09 31.99 6.21
C GLY A 46 13.77 33.32 6.88
N VAL A 47 12.48 33.67 6.90
CA VAL A 47 11.90 34.65 7.83
C VAL A 47 10.52 34.11 8.19
N GLU A 48 10.37 33.66 9.43
CA GLU A 48 9.11 33.15 9.98
C GLU A 48 8.42 34.32 10.70
N LEU A 49 7.31 34.82 10.13
CA LEU A 49 6.45 35.81 10.77
C LEU A 49 5.64 35.11 11.87
N GLN A 50 6.01 35.30 13.13
CA GLN A 50 5.22 34.85 14.28
C GLN A 50 3.99 35.76 14.44
N LEU A 51 2.80 35.20 14.21
CA LEU A 51 1.55 35.77 14.67
C LEU A 51 1.16 35.00 15.95
N ASP A 52 1.22 35.69 17.08
CA ASP A 52 0.79 35.17 18.38
C ASP A 52 -0.70 34.84 18.38
N GLY A 53 -1.08 33.74 19.05
CA GLY A 53 -2.45 33.58 19.56
C GLY A 53 -3.30 32.42 19.05
N ASN A 54 -2.73 31.39 18.42
CA ASN A 54 -3.41 30.09 18.31
C ASN A 54 -2.42 28.99 18.68
N GLN A 55 -2.66 28.31 19.81
CA GLN A 55 -1.96 27.05 20.04
C GLN A 55 -2.22 26.16 18.81
N PRO A 56 -1.18 25.55 18.21
CA PRO A 56 -1.41 24.61 17.13
C PRO A 56 -2.40 23.56 17.66
N PRO A 57 -3.43 23.18 16.88
CA PRO A 57 -4.30 22.08 17.27
C PRO A 57 -3.38 20.91 17.65
N PRO A 58 -3.67 20.18 18.75
CA PRO A 58 -2.79 19.13 19.21
C PRO A 58 -2.47 18.22 18.03
N LYS A 59 -1.18 18.15 17.67
CA LYS A 59 -0.70 17.24 16.63
C LYS A 59 -0.83 15.83 17.17
N PHE A 60 -2.02 15.26 17.16
CA PHE A 60 -2.19 13.82 17.25
C PHE A 60 -1.87 13.28 15.85
N PRO A 61 -0.72 12.63 15.63
CA PRO A 61 -0.48 12.02 14.36
C PRO A 61 -1.21 10.67 14.45
N HIS A 62 -2.44 10.63 13.94
CA HIS A 62 -3.29 9.45 13.65
C HIS A 62 -2.61 8.37 12.77
N LYS A 63 -1.28 8.30 12.77
CA LYS A 63 -0.56 8.21 11.50
C LYS A 63 -0.46 6.77 11.00
N TYR A 64 -0.45 5.77 11.88
CA TYR A 64 -0.12 4.38 11.52
C TYR A 64 -0.79 3.29 12.40
N ILE A 65 -2.08 3.41 12.72
CA ILE A 65 -2.76 2.47 13.63
C ILE A 65 -2.71 1.01 13.13
N TYR A 66 -2.83 0.80 11.82
CA TYR A 66 -2.73 -0.52 11.17
C TYR A 66 -1.30 -0.90 10.74
N GLY A 67 -0.29 -0.11 11.14
CA GLY A 67 1.09 -0.31 10.69
C GLY A 67 1.39 0.14 9.26
N ASN A 68 0.53 0.97 8.69
CA ASN A 68 0.57 1.57 7.35
C ASN A 68 1.70 2.62 7.18
N TYR A 69 2.93 2.32 7.60
CA TYR A 69 4.06 3.25 7.57
C TYR A 69 4.43 3.67 6.14
N LYS A 70 4.46 4.98 5.87
CA LYS A 70 4.80 5.55 4.54
C LYS A 70 6.24 5.24 4.09
N ASN A 71 7.15 5.05 5.05
CA ASN A 71 8.57 4.81 4.83
C ASN A 71 8.97 3.37 5.18
N TYR A 72 8.00 2.43 5.25
CA TYR A 72 8.24 1.05 5.68
C TYR A 72 9.44 0.39 4.97
N TYR A 73 9.52 0.54 3.64
CA TYR A 73 10.60 -0.03 2.84
C TYR A 73 11.88 0.81 2.84
N GLU A 74 11.87 2.07 3.26
CA GLU A 74 13.12 2.83 3.48
C GLU A 74 13.85 2.31 4.72
N ASP A 75 13.10 2.09 5.81
CA ASP A 75 13.65 1.60 7.07
C ASP A 75 14.09 0.13 7.02
N ARG A 76 13.50 -0.64 6.09
CA ARG A 76 13.76 -2.07 5.90
C ARG A 76 14.78 -2.36 4.80
N ARG A 77 15.11 -1.38 3.94
CA ARG A 77 16.08 -1.62 2.87
C ARG A 77 17.48 -1.84 3.46
N ASN A 78 18.13 -2.91 2.99
CA ASN A 78 19.53 -3.12 3.27
C ASN A 78 20.33 -2.12 2.43
N LYS A 79 21.24 -1.35 3.06
CA LYS A 79 22.03 -0.31 2.37
C LYS A 79 22.88 -0.86 1.22
N TYR A 80 23.18 -2.15 1.26
CA TYR A 80 24.03 -2.84 0.30
C TYR A 80 23.24 -3.58 -0.80
N LYS A 81 21.91 -3.65 -0.72
CA LYS A 81 21.07 -4.32 -1.72
C LYS A 81 20.09 -3.35 -2.38
N HIS A 82 19.87 -3.54 -3.67
CA HIS A 82 18.90 -2.75 -4.44
C HIS A 82 17.46 -3.26 -4.30
N HIS A 83 17.22 -4.34 -3.53
CA HIS A 83 15.91 -4.95 -3.31
C HIS A 83 15.72 -5.40 -1.84
N ASP A 84 14.49 -5.74 -1.46
CA ASP A 84 14.13 -6.19 -0.10
C ASP A 84 14.79 -7.53 0.24
N PRO A 85 15.51 -7.67 1.37
CA PRO A 85 16.21 -8.91 1.72
C PRO A 85 15.33 -10.16 1.90
N ARG A 86 14.01 -10.03 2.03
CA ARG A 86 13.10 -11.18 2.05
C ARG A 86 13.05 -11.90 0.72
N LEU A 87 13.23 -11.19 -0.39
CA LEU A 87 13.17 -11.76 -1.74
C LEU A 87 14.28 -12.80 -1.97
N ASP A 88 15.41 -12.69 -1.26
CA ASP A 88 16.50 -13.67 -1.36
C ASP A 88 16.14 -15.05 -0.77
N LEU A 89 15.10 -15.11 0.06
CA LEU A 89 14.64 -16.34 0.70
C LEU A 89 13.49 -17.01 -0.08
N LEU A 90 12.94 -16.32 -1.09
CA LEU A 90 11.76 -16.74 -1.81
C LEU A 90 12.17 -17.34 -3.16
N ASP A 91 11.78 -18.58 -3.40
CA ASP A 91 12.03 -19.23 -4.68
C ASP A 91 11.12 -18.66 -5.78
N VAL A 92 11.68 -18.47 -6.98
CA VAL A 92 10.95 -17.95 -8.15
C VAL A 92 9.78 -18.86 -8.51
N SER A 93 9.85 -20.16 -8.21
CA SER A 93 8.78 -21.14 -8.45
C SER A 93 7.48 -20.82 -7.71
N LEU A 94 7.55 -20.03 -6.63
CA LEU A 94 6.37 -19.57 -5.90
C LEU A 94 5.52 -18.60 -6.72
N PHE A 95 6.10 -17.94 -7.73
CA PHE A 95 5.46 -16.82 -8.43
C PHE A 95 5.30 -17.08 -9.92
N LYS A 96 6.27 -17.72 -10.57
CA LYS A 96 6.28 -17.85 -12.03
C LYS A 96 5.00 -18.53 -12.55
N ASN A 97 4.29 -17.85 -13.44
CA ASN A 97 3.00 -18.30 -14.00
C ASN A 97 1.92 -18.64 -12.96
N LYS A 98 1.99 -18.05 -11.76
CA LYS A 98 1.03 -18.27 -10.66
C LYS A 98 0.08 -17.10 -10.49
N ASP A 99 -1.11 -17.38 -9.95
CA ASP A 99 -2.03 -16.36 -9.43
C ASP A 99 -1.63 -16.05 -7.97
N VAL A 100 -1.16 -14.81 -7.71
CA VAL A 100 -0.49 -14.43 -6.46
C VAL A 100 -1.28 -13.34 -5.72
N LEU A 101 -1.35 -13.45 -4.40
CA LEU A 101 -1.90 -12.43 -3.52
C LEU A 101 -0.86 -11.94 -2.51
N ASP A 102 -0.73 -10.63 -2.33
CA ASP A 102 0.13 -9.99 -1.33
C ASP A 102 -0.71 -9.16 -0.34
N ILE A 103 -0.91 -9.67 0.87
CA ILE A 103 -1.77 -9.08 1.90
C ILE A 103 -0.95 -8.15 2.78
N GLY A 104 -1.37 -6.88 2.85
CA GLY A 104 -0.62 -5.82 3.51
C GLY A 104 0.55 -5.34 2.65
N CYS A 105 0.32 -5.13 1.35
CA CYS A 105 1.38 -4.82 0.38
C CYS A 105 2.06 -3.46 0.61
N ASN A 106 1.48 -2.59 1.44
CA ASN A 106 1.92 -1.22 1.69
C ASN A 106 2.03 -0.45 0.36
N SER A 107 3.13 0.25 0.09
CA SER A 107 3.38 0.91 -1.19
C SER A 107 3.80 -0.03 -2.34
N GLY A 108 3.62 -1.35 -2.18
CA GLY A 108 3.76 -2.33 -3.25
C GLY A 108 5.18 -2.70 -3.64
N ASN A 109 6.21 -2.33 -2.87
CA ASN A 109 7.61 -2.49 -3.30
C ASN A 109 8.00 -3.96 -3.58
N ILE A 110 7.59 -4.91 -2.72
CA ILE A 110 7.82 -6.34 -2.96
C ILE A 110 6.93 -6.84 -4.10
N THR A 111 5.65 -6.47 -4.09
CA THR A 111 4.65 -6.85 -5.09
C THR A 111 5.11 -6.49 -6.51
N ILE A 112 5.55 -5.25 -6.71
CA ILE A 112 6.06 -4.73 -7.98
C ILE A 112 7.34 -5.46 -8.39
N PHE A 113 8.27 -5.69 -7.45
CA PHE A 113 9.49 -6.42 -7.74
C PHE A 113 9.20 -7.85 -8.23
N ILE A 114 8.33 -8.58 -7.53
CA ILE A 114 7.92 -9.94 -7.91
C ILE A 114 7.25 -9.91 -9.27
N SER A 115 6.31 -8.99 -9.50
CA SER A 115 5.59 -8.90 -10.77
C SER A 115 6.53 -8.68 -11.95
N ARG A 116 7.49 -7.75 -11.77
CA ARG A 116 8.48 -7.42 -12.80
C ARG A 116 9.48 -8.53 -13.03
N ARG A 117 10.00 -9.16 -11.96
CA ARG A 117 11.18 -10.03 -12.07
C ARG A 117 10.87 -11.52 -12.13
N TYR A 118 9.76 -11.96 -11.52
CA TYR A 118 9.41 -13.37 -11.38
C TYR A 118 8.23 -13.81 -12.24
N GLN A 119 7.63 -12.88 -13.01
CA GLN A 119 6.64 -13.15 -14.05
C GLN A 119 5.47 -14.02 -13.58
N PRO A 120 4.71 -13.57 -12.56
CA PRO A 120 3.45 -14.22 -12.22
C PRO A 120 2.44 -14.09 -13.35
N LYS A 121 1.46 -14.99 -13.37
CA LYS A 121 0.32 -14.88 -14.27
C LYS A 121 -0.52 -13.66 -13.88
N SER A 122 -0.77 -13.50 -12.58
CA SER A 122 -1.40 -12.33 -11.99
C SER A 122 -0.88 -12.12 -10.58
N ILE A 123 -0.77 -10.87 -10.14
CA ILE A 123 -0.48 -10.54 -8.74
C ILE A 123 -1.37 -9.38 -8.27
N LEU A 124 -2.08 -9.62 -7.16
CA LEU A 124 -2.90 -8.63 -6.47
C LEU A 124 -2.22 -8.22 -5.17
N GLY A 125 -1.95 -6.92 -5.01
CA GLY A 125 -1.57 -6.33 -3.72
C GLY A 125 -2.79 -5.71 -3.02
N VAL A 126 -3.03 -6.07 -1.78
CA VAL A 126 -4.11 -5.50 -0.95
C VAL A 126 -3.51 -4.77 0.25
N ASP A 127 -4.01 -3.58 0.54
CA ASP A 127 -3.67 -2.83 1.75
C ASP A 127 -4.88 -2.04 2.25
N ILE A 128 -4.99 -1.82 3.55
CA ILE A 128 -6.11 -1.08 4.14
C ILE A 128 -6.01 0.44 3.86
N ASP A 129 -4.80 0.94 3.59
CA ASP A 129 -4.56 2.36 3.37
C ASP A 129 -4.63 2.72 1.87
N LYS A 130 -5.70 3.41 1.51
CA LYS A 130 -5.94 3.93 0.15
C LYS A 130 -4.82 4.81 -0.40
N ASP A 131 -4.15 5.61 0.44
CA ASP A 131 -3.03 6.44 0.00
C ASP A 131 -1.79 5.59 -0.34
N LEU A 132 -1.54 4.51 0.40
CA LEU A 132 -0.49 3.56 0.08
C LEU A 132 -0.79 2.81 -1.22
N ILE A 133 -2.04 2.40 -1.44
CA ILE A 133 -2.48 1.80 -2.70
C ILE A 133 -2.33 2.77 -3.87
N ARG A 134 -2.68 4.05 -3.69
CA ARG A 134 -2.45 5.08 -4.72
C ARG A 134 -0.95 5.22 -5.03
N LYS A 135 -0.09 5.18 -4.01
CA LYS A 135 1.37 5.18 -4.18
C LYS A 135 1.87 3.94 -4.91
N ALA A 136 1.36 2.75 -4.60
CA ALA A 136 1.72 1.49 -5.26
C ALA A 136 1.35 1.51 -6.75
N LYS A 137 0.13 1.96 -7.09
CA LYS A 137 -0.33 2.14 -8.48
C LYS A 137 0.57 3.13 -9.24
N MET A 138 0.95 4.24 -8.62
CA MET A 138 1.88 5.21 -9.22
C MET A 138 3.28 4.61 -9.39
N GLN A 139 3.79 3.91 -8.39
CA GLN A 139 5.13 3.32 -8.42
C GLN A 139 5.25 2.23 -9.49
N THR A 140 4.18 1.48 -9.74
CA THR A 140 4.11 0.50 -10.84
C THR A 140 4.30 1.18 -12.20
N LYS A 141 3.60 2.30 -12.44
CA LYS A 141 3.76 3.10 -13.67
C LYS A 141 5.17 3.65 -13.81
N ILE A 142 5.75 4.14 -12.71
CA ILE A 142 7.11 4.68 -12.69
C ILE A 142 8.14 3.59 -12.97
N ASP A 143 8.04 2.44 -12.30
CA ASP A 143 8.97 1.32 -12.49
C ASP A 143 8.92 0.85 -13.95
N TYR A 144 7.73 0.69 -14.51
CA TYR A 144 7.55 0.35 -15.92
C TYR A 144 8.17 1.38 -16.86
N ALA A 145 7.85 2.66 -16.68
CA ALA A 145 8.33 3.72 -17.57
C ALA A 145 9.85 3.91 -17.49
N LEU A 146 10.49 3.59 -16.37
CA LEU A 146 11.94 3.70 -16.21
C LEU A 146 12.74 2.52 -16.80
N GLN A 147 12.08 1.48 -17.31
CA GLN A 147 12.74 0.32 -17.90
C GLN A 147 13.38 0.69 -19.23
N ASP A 148 14.71 0.70 -19.27
CA ASP A 148 15.44 0.98 -20.50
C ASP A 148 15.29 -0.21 -21.48
N PRO A 149 14.69 0.00 -22.66
CA PRO A 149 14.49 -1.07 -23.64
C PRO A 149 15.80 -1.63 -24.21
N SER A 150 16.95 -0.99 -23.96
CA SER A 150 18.28 -1.44 -24.38
C SER A 150 18.99 -2.35 -23.37
N GLU A 151 18.56 -2.39 -22.10
CA GLU A 151 19.18 -3.22 -21.05
C GLU A 151 18.70 -4.67 -21.07
N GLU A 152 17.49 -4.93 -21.57
CA GLU A 152 17.06 -6.29 -21.85
C GLU A 152 17.77 -6.79 -23.11
N LYS A 153 18.56 -7.87 -22.98
CA LYS A 153 19.11 -8.61 -24.13
C LYS A 153 17.92 -9.14 -24.95
N GLN A 154 17.43 -8.35 -25.89
CA GLN A 154 16.30 -8.70 -26.74
C GLN A 154 16.66 -9.95 -27.56
N GLN A 155 16.19 -11.12 -27.13
CA GLN A 155 16.13 -12.34 -27.95
C GLN A 155 14.83 -12.40 -28.77
N GLY A 156 14.16 -11.27 -28.98
CA GLY A 156 12.90 -11.16 -29.72
C GLY A 156 12.79 -9.86 -30.50
N PRO A 157 11.74 -9.71 -31.31
CA PRO A 157 11.46 -8.47 -32.04
C PRO A 157 11.35 -7.28 -31.07
N ILE A 158 11.82 -6.12 -31.52
CA ILE A 158 11.80 -4.86 -30.76
C ILE A 158 10.35 -4.56 -30.35
N ASP A 159 10.09 -4.54 -29.04
CA ASP A 159 8.80 -4.09 -28.51
C ASP A 159 8.72 -2.55 -28.66
N LEU A 160 8.07 -2.11 -29.75
CA LEU A 160 7.82 -0.70 -30.01
C LEU A 160 6.96 -0.06 -28.92
N CYS A 161 6.06 -0.83 -28.28
CA CYS A 161 5.21 -0.34 -27.20
C CYS A 161 6.06 0.03 -25.97
N MET A 162 7.01 -0.83 -25.59
CA MET A 162 8.01 -0.52 -24.55
C MET A 162 8.80 0.74 -24.88
N ARG A 163 9.20 0.92 -26.14
CA ARG A 163 9.99 2.09 -26.56
C ARG A 163 9.21 3.41 -26.51
N PHE A 164 7.91 3.39 -26.77
CA PHE A 164 7.05 4.57 -26.63
C PHE A 164 6.61 4.83 -25.18
N SER A 165 6.61 3.81 -24.33
CA SER A 165 6.32 3.95 -22.89
C SER A 165 7.55 4.22 -22.02
N TYR A 166 8.76 4.02 -22.56
CA TYR A 166 9.99 4.38 -21.87
C TYR A 166 10.06 5.89 -21.64
N PHE A 167 10.18 6.28 -20.38
CA PHE A 167 10.26 7.65 -19.91
C PHE A 167 11.57 7.83 -19.14
N PRO A 168 12.65 8.29 -19.80
CA PRO A 168 13.96 8.43 -19.18
C PRO A 168 13.92 9.21 -17.87
N LYS A 169 14.86 8.91 -16.95
CA LYS A 169 14.98 9.64 -15.65
C LYS A 169 15.10 11.16 -15.83
N SER A 170 15.77 11.62 -16.90
CA SER A 170 15.85 13.04 -17.25
C SER A 170 14.47 13.65 -17.54
N MET A 171 13.60 12.92 -18.25
CA MET A 171 12.23 13.34 -18.54
C MET A 171 11.36 13.38 -17.27
N SER A 172 11.55 12.43 -16.34
CA SER A 172 10.88 12.47 -15.03
C SER A 172 11.26 13.70 -14.22
N HIS A 173 12.51 14.16 -14.32
CA HIS A 173 12.95 15.37 -13.64
C HIS A 173 12.34 16.65 -14.27
N MET A 174 12.19 16.68 -15.60
CA MET A 174 11.70 17.86 -16.32
C MET A 174 10.17 18.02 -16.32
N PHE A 175 9.44 16.92 -16.46
CA PHE A 175 7.99 16.94 -16.69
C PHE A 175 7.18 16.27 -15.57
N GLY A 176 7.86 15.78 -14.53
CA GLY A 176 7.23 14.98 -13.49
C GLY A 176 6.70 13.65 -14.03
N TYR A 177 5.76 13.06 -13.30
CA TYR A 177 5.19 11.74 -13.59
C TYR A 177 3.86 11.79 -14.36
N SER A 178 3.39 12.99 -14.73
CA SER A 178 2.06 13.22 -15.30
C SER A 178 1.86 12.65 -16.69
N PHE A 179 2.94 12.42 -17.44
CA PHE A 179 2.90 11.98 -18.84
C PHE A 179 3.20 10.48 -19.02
N MET A 180 3.28 9.71 -17.93
CA MET A 180 3.53 8.27 -18.02
C MET A 180 2.27 7.53 -18.46
N THR A 181 2.32 6.96 -19.67
CA THR A 181 1.28 6.07 -20.18
C THR A 181 1.64 4.61 -19.86
N LEU A 182 0.63 3.84 -19.41
CA LEU A 182 0.73 2.38 -19.42
C LEU A 182 0.75 1.90 -20.87
N PRO A 183 1.37 0.74 -21.16
CA PRO A 183 1.44 0.26 -22.53
C PRO A 183 0.02 0.10 -23.08
N PRO A 184 -0.30 0.67 -24.25
CA PRO A 184 -1.52 0.30 -24.94
C PRO A 184 -1.38 -1.16 -25.40
N THR A 185 -2.41 -1.97 -25.16
CA THR A 185 -2.96 -3.03 -26.04
C THR A 185 -3.17 -4.40 -25.41
N ALA A 186 -4.19 -5.07 -25.96
CA ALA A 186 -4.95 -6.20 -25.41
C ALA A 186 -4.20 -7.53 -25.30
N ASP A 187 -3.00 -7.65 -25.89
CA ASP A 187 -2.28 -8.92 -25.99
C ASP A 187 -1.09 -9.04 -25.02
N TYR A 188 -0.71 -7.96 -24.34
CA TYR A 188 0.40 -7.99 -23.38
C TYR A 188 -0.08 -8.40 -21.99
N THR A 189 0.39 -9.55 -21.49
CA THR A 189 -0.03 -10.12 -20.20
C THR A 189 1.05 -10.02 -19.11
N GLY A 190 2.18 -9.37 -19.39
CA GLY A 190 3.31 -9.24 -18.46
C GLY A 190 3.21 -8.02 -17.54
N PHE A 191 4.31 -7.67 -16.87
CA PHE A 191 4.40 -6.44 -16.08
C PHE A 191 4.33 -5.20 -17.00
N PRO A 192 3.42 -4.25 -16.77
CA PRO A 192 2.69 -3.98 -15.52
C PRO A 192 1.23 -4.44 -15.52
N VAL A 193 0.76 -5.07 -16.60
CA VAL A 193 -0.64 -5.47 -16.80
C VAL A 193 -1.05 -6.58 -15.84
N ASN A 194 -0.13 -7.48 -15.49
CA ASN A 194 -0.36 -8.53 -14.49
C ASN A 194 -0.36 -8.05 -13.03
N THR A 195 -0.18 -6.75 -12.77
CA THR A 195 -0.12 -6.18 -11.42
C THR A 195 -1.35 -5.35 -11.11
N THR A 196 -2.12 -5.74 -10.10
CA THR A 196 -3.28 -5.00 -9.62
C THR A 196 -3.15 -4.64 -8.14
N PHE A 197 -3.82 -3.55 -7.73
CA PHE A 197 -3.84 -3.11 -6.34
C PHE A 197 -5.24 -2.68 -5.91
N GLU A 198 -5.63 -3.08 -4.71
CA GLU A 198 -6.94 -2.79 -4.14
C GLU A 198 -6.83 -2.32 -2.69
N ASP A 199 -7.61 -1.30 -2.33
CA ASP A 199 -7.71 -0.82 -0.96
C ASP A 199 -8.86 -1.49 -0.21
N GLY A 200 -8.56 -2.05 0.96
CA GLY A 200 -9.55 -2.74 1.78
C GLY A 200 -8.95 -3.57 2.91
N ASP A 201 -9.75 -3.89 3.92
CA ASP A 201 -9.39 -4.92 4.89
C ASP A 201 -9.65 -6.30 4.26
N TRP A 202 -8.56 -6.97 3.88
CA TRP A 202 -8.65 -8.28 3.23
C TRP A 202 -9.41 -9.32 4.07
N VAL A 203 -9.46 -9.20 5.40
CA VAL A 203 -10.24 -10.13 6.24
C VAL A 203 -11.73 -10.05 5.90
N ASP A 204 -12.23 -8.87 5.52
CA ASP A 204 -13.66 -8.62 5.24
C ASP A 204 -14.01 -8.67 3.74
N MET A 205 -13.03 -8.64 2.83
CA MET A 205 -13.28 -8.67 1.37
C MET A 205 -13.86 -10.01 0.89
N ASP A 206 -14.77 -10.00 -0.08
CA ASP A 206 -15.23 -11.24 -0.70
C ASP A 206 -14.16 -11.81 -1.63
N VAL A 207 -13.83 -13.09 -1.45
CA VAL A 207 -12.81 -13.80 -2.22
C VAL A 207 -13.34 -15.17 -2.58
N GLU A 208 -13.36 -15.47 -3.87
CA GLU A 208 -13.72 -16.80 -4.35
C GLU A 208 -12.73 -17.85 -3.81
N PRO A 209 -13.21 -19.00 -3.29
CA PRO A 209 -12.35 -20.09 -2.86
C PRO A 209 -11.39 -20.53 -3.96
N GLU A 210 -10.20 -21.00 -3.58
CA GLU A 210 -9.23 -21.58 -4.51
C GLU A 210 -8.81 -20.63 -5.67
N SER A 211 -8.80 -19.33 -5.42
CA SER A 211 -8.40 -18.31 -6.40
C SER A 211 -6.89 -18.21 -6.60
N TYR A 212 -6.08 -18.53 -5.58
CA TYR A 212 -4.65 -18.22 -5.57
C TYR A 212 -3.77 -19.46 -5.48
N ASP A 213 -2.68 -19.45 -6.23
CA ASP A 213 -1.60 -20.43 -6.13
C ASP A 213 -0.66 -20.08 -4.96
N THR A 214 -0.42 -18.78 -4.74
CA THR A 214 0.47 -18.28 -3.68
C THR A 214 -0.16 -17.09 -2.97
N ILE A 215 -0.20 -17.14 -1.64
CA ILE A 215 -0.62 -16.02 -0.79
C ILE A 215 0.55 -15.62 0.09
N MET A 216 0.86 -14.33 0.15
CA MET A 216 1.87 -13.75 1.03
C MET A 216 1.22 -12.89 2.11
N ALA A 217 1.72 -13.01 3.34
CA ALA A 217 1.34 -12.20 4.49
C ALA A 217 2.61 -11.77 5.25
N LEU A 218 3.30 -10.77 4.71
CA LEU A 218 4.62 -10.38 5.17
C LEU A 218 4.55 -9.24 6.19
N SER A 219 4.82 -9.52 7.46
CA SER A 219 4.75 -8.52 8.54
C SER A 219 3.38 -7.86 8.69
N VAL A 220 2.30 -8.64 8.55
CA VAL A 220 0.91 -8.16 8.71
C VAL A 220 0.17 -8.83 9.87
N THR A 221 0.57 -10.03 10.30
CA THR A 221 -0.18 -10.85 11.29
C THR A 221 -0.40 -10.14 12.62
N LYS A 222 0.62 -9.44 13.14
CA LYS A 222 0.47 -8.64 14.36
C LYS A 222 -0.63 -7.59 14.26
N TRP A 223 -0.73 -6.91 13.13
CA TRP A 223 -1.69 -5.82 12.96
C TRP A 223 -3.11 -6.39 12.89
N ILE A 224 -3.30 -7.48 12.16
CA ILE A 224 -4.57 -8.22 12.14
C ILE A 224 -4.97 -8.62 13.56
N GLN A 225 -4.04 -9.23 14.30
CA GLN A 225 -4.33 -9.73 15.64
C GLN A 225 -4.58 -8.62 16.67
N LEU A 226 -3.84 -7.51 16.62
CA LEU A 226 -4.05 -6.38 17.53
C LEU A 226 -5.41 -5.69 17.32
N HIS A 227 -5.99 -5.77 16.12
CA HIS A 227 -7.28 -5.13 15.82
C HIS A 227 -8.47 -6.08 15.91
N ARG A 228 -8.25 -7.39 15.71
CA ARG A 228 -9.33 -8.40 15.64
C ARG A 228 -9.21 -9.54 16.65
N GLY A 229 -8.20 -9.49 17.51
CA GLY A 229 -7.93 -10.50 18.53
C GLY A 229 -7.58 -11.88 17.96
N ASP A 230 -7.65 -12.89 18.83
CA ASP A 230 -7.31 -14.28 18.50
C ASP A 230 -8.26 -14.87 17.45
N GLU A 231 -9.55 -14.57 17.53
CA GLU A 231 -10.52 -15.07 16.55
C GLU A 231 -10.32 -14.43 15.18
N GLY A 232 -9.96 -13.15 15.12
CA GLY A 232 -9.63 -12.47 13.88
C GLY A 232 -8.46 -13.09 13.13
N ILE A 233 -7.35 -13.36 13.82
CA ILE A 233 -6.18 -13.98 13.18
C ILE A 233 -6.43 -15.44 12.78
N LYS A 234 -7.24 -16.19 13.56
CA LYS A 234 -7.69 -17.54 13.19
C LYS A 234 -8.60 -17.53 11.97
N MET A 235 -9.55 -16.58 11.89
CA MET A 235 -10.40 -16.39 10.72
C MET A 235 -9.59 -16.03 9.49
N PHE A 236 -8.59 -15.16 9.65
CA PHE A 236 -7.63 -14.84 8.60
C PHE A 236 -6.93 -16.09 8.07
N PHE A 237 -6.36 -16.94 8.94
CA PHE A 237 -5.70 -18.18 8.52
C PHE A 237 -6.67 -19.16 7.83
N LYS A 238 -7.90 -19.32 8.35
CA LYS A 238 -8.95 -20.11 7.70
C LYS A 238 -9.26 -19.59 6.30
N LYS A 239 -9.34 -18.26 6.13
CA LYS A 239 -9.62 -17.61 4.85
C LYS A 239 -8.48 -17.81 3.85
N VAL A 240 -7.23 -17.67 4.30
CA VAL A 240 -6.03 -17.98 3.50
C VAL A 240 -6.10 -19.42 2.99
N TYR A 241 -6.34 -20.39 3.87
CA TYR A 241 -6.44 -21.80 3.49
C TYR A 241 -7.57 -22.07 2.48
N LYS A 242 -8.74 -21.44 2.66
CA LYS A 242 -9.85 -21.55 1.69
C LYS A 242 -9.54 -20.90 0.34
N SER A 243 -8.81 -19.79 0.34
CA SER A 243 -8.48 -19.02 -0.86
C SER A 243 -7.36 -19.65 -1.70
N LEU A 244 -6.54 -20.51 -1.10
CA LEU A 244 -5.49 -21.26 -1.80
C LEU A 244 -6.06 -22.43 -2.62
N LYS A 245 -5.56 -22.61 -3.83
CA LYS A 245 -5.74 -23.82 -4.63
C LYS A 245 -5.12 -25.04 -3.94
N PRO A 246 -5.56 -26.28 -4.22
CA PRO A 246 -4.86 -27.49 -3.79
C PRO A 246 -3.38 -27.45 -4.22
N GLY A 247 -2.44 -27.75 -3.31
CA GLY A 247 -1.01 -27.60 -3.54
C GLY A 247 -0.49 -26.16 -3.52
N GLY A 248 -1.35 -25.19 -3.18
CA GLY A 248 -0.99 -23.77 -3.05
C GLY A 248 -0.04 -23.49 -1.89
N SER A 249 0.63 -22.34 -1.96
CA SER A 249 1.67 -21.93 -1.01
C SER A 249 1.24 -20.70 -0.19
N PHE A 250 1.34 -20.78 1.13
CA PHE A 250 1.17 -19.64 2.03
C PHE A 250 2.53 -19.22 2.61
N VAL A 251 2.97 -18.02 2.28
CA VAL A 251 4.20 -17.42 2.80
C VAL A 251 3.85 -16.42 3.89
N VAL A 252 4.34 -16.61 5.11
CA VAL A 252 4.05 -15.74 6.24
C VAL A 252 5.32 -15.32 6.98
N GLU A 253 5.36 -14.04 7.36
CA GLU A 253 6.42 -13.48 8.22
C GLU A 253 5.79 -12.96 9.51
N PRO A 254 5.61 -13.83 10.53
CA PRO A 254 5.02 -13.43 11.79
C PRO A 254 5.95 -12.48 12.56
N GLN A 255 5.39 -11.41 13.13
CA GLN A 255 6.16 -10.57 14.04
C GLN A 255 6.24 -11.17 15.44
N PRO A 256 7.41 -11.07 16.11
CA PRO A 256 7.55 -11.53 17.49
C PRO A 256 6.58 -10.85 18.45
N PHE A 257 6.09 -11.63 19.44
CA PHE A 257 5.06 -11.20 20.38
C PHE A 257 5.50 -10.04 21.28
N ASP A 258 6.78 -9.95 21.63
CA ASP A 258 7.36 -8.83 22.38
C ASP A 258 7.12 -7.45 21.72
N THR A 259 6.94 -7.43 20.39
CA THR A 259 6.68 -6.19 19.64
C THR A 259 5.23 -5.72 19.70
N TYR A 260 4.31 -6.52 20.27
CA TYR A 260 2.88 -6.23 20.35
C TYR A 260 2.61 -5.15 21.41
N TYR A 261 3.12 -5.36 22.63
CA TYR A 261 2.89 -4.47 23.77
C TYR A 261 3.20 -3.01 23.48
N ARG A 262 4.38 -2.76 22.89
CA ARG A 262 4.81 -1.40 22.53
C ARG A 262 3.84 -0.73 21.58
N ARG A 263 3.21 -1.50 20.66
CA ARG A 263 2.27 -0.95 19.68
C ARG A 263 0.87 -0.79 20.26
N ALA A 264 0.42 -1.72 21.07
CA ALA A 264 -0.85 -1.61 21.79
C ALA A 264 -0.92 -0.35 22.70
N LYS A 265 0.23 0.11 23.21
CA LYS A 265 0.32 1.35 24.01
C LYS A 265 0.57 2.64 23.21
N GLN A 266 0.99 2.55 21.96
CA GLN A 266 1.39 3.71 21.14
C GLN A 266 0.27 4.24 20.24
N THR A 267 -0.86 3.57 20.21
CA THR A 267 -2.07 4.03 19.53
C THR A 267 -2.65 5.26 20.25
N GLU A 268 -3.59 5.96 19.62
CA GLU A 268 -4.19 7.17 20.19
C GLU A 268 -4.99 6.85 21.44
N VAL A 269 -5.16 7.80 22.36
CA VAL A 269 -5.73 7.52 23.70
C VAL A 269 -7.00 6.63 23.66
N GLY A 270 -7.96 6.89 22.77
CA GLY A 270 -9.14 6.03 22.61
C GLY A 270 -8.85 4.67 21.95
N TYR A 271 -8.10 4.65 20.85
CA TYR A 271 -7.75 3.43 20.13
C TYR A 271 -6.76 2.54 20.90
N ALA A 272 -5.96 3.14 21.77
CA ALA A 272 -5.02 2.48 22.66
C ALA A 272 -5.72 1.74 23.77
N GLU A 273 -6.83 2.26 24.30
CA GLU A 273 -7.62 1.51 25.27
C GLU A 273 -8.19 0.24 24.64
N GLU A 274 -8.78 0.34 23.45
CA GLU A 274 -9.31 -0.82 22.71
C GLU A 274 -8.21 -1.82 22.34
N THR A 275 -7.13 -1.35 21.69
CA THR A 275 -6.03 -2.23 21.25
C THR A 275 -5.32 -2.86 22.44
N ARG A 276 -5.20 -2.14 23.56
CA ARG A 276 -4.61 -2.67 24.79
C ARG A 276 -5.52 -3.70 25.44
N PHE A 277 -6.83 -3.46 25.48
CA PHE A 277 -7.79 -4.44 25.97
C PHE A 277 -7.72 -5.74 25.14
N ILE A 278 -7.68 -5.62 23.81
CA ILE A 278 -7.47 -6.76 22.92
C ILE A 278 -6.15 -7.45 23.24
N PHE A 279 -5.04 -6.70 23.34
CA PHE A 279 -3.72 -7.23 23.65
C PHE A 279 -3.68 -8.01 24.97
N GLU A 280 -4.27 -7.45 26.04
CA GLU A 280 -4.35 -8.07 27.36
C GLU A 280 -5.21 -9.34 27.35
N GLY A 281 -6.14 -9.46 26.41
CA GLY A 281 -6.96 -10.67 26.17
C GLY A 281 -6.36 -11.70 25.21
N LEU A 282 -5.19 -11.44 24.59
CA LEU A 282 -4.59 -12.39 23.66
C LEU A 282 -4.08 -13.64 24.39
N SER A 283 -4.56 -14.79 23.96
CA SER A 283 -4.13 -16.11 24.42
C SER A 283 -3.40 -16.90 23.32
N PHE A 284 -3.62 -16.56 22.05
CA PHE A 284 -3.05 -17.23 20.89
C PHE A 284 -1.81 -16.50 20.40
N THR A 285 -0.62 -16.98 20.72
CA THR A 285 0.63 -16.28 20.36
C THR A 285 1.19 -16.73 19.01
N PRO A 286 2.12 -15.97 18.39
CA PRO A 286 2.81 -16.37 17.17
C PRO A 286 3.45 -17.77 17.22
N ASP A 287 3.96 -18.21 18.37
CA ASP A 287 4.53 -19.56 18.54
C ASP A 287 3.49 -20.69 18.36
N GLN A 288 2.19 -20.35 18.46
CA GLN A 288 1.08 -21.28 18.25
C GLN A 288 0.55 -21.26 16.81
N TYR A 289 1.06 -20.39 15.94
CA TYR A 289 0.60 -20.29 14.55
C TYR A 289 0.88 -21.56 13.76
N GLU A 290 2.11 -22.08 13.83
CA GLU A 290 2.51 -23.29 13.12
C GLU A 290 1.65 -24.51 13.48
N PRO A 291 1.52 -24.93 14.76
CA PRO A 291 0.67 -26.07 15.09
C PRO A 291 -0.81 -25.83 14.74
N TYR A 292 -1.28 -24.58 14.79
CA TYR A 292 -2.63 -24.23 14.36
C TYR A 292 -2.83 -24.38 12.84
N LEU A 293 -1.88 -23.90 12.03
CA LEU A 293 -1.92 -23.97 10.57
C LEU A 293 -1.84 -25.43 10.09
N LEU A 294 -0.98 -26.25 10.71
CA LEU A 294 -0.93 -27.69 10.43
C LEU A 294 -2.26 -28.38 10.78
N LYS A 295 -2.85 -28.06 11.94
CA LYS A 295 -4.18 -28.57 12.33
C LYS A 295 -5.30 -28.11 11.41
N LEU A 296 -5.19 -26.92 10.83
CA LEU A 296 -6.17 -26.36 9.91
C LEU A 296 -6.22 -27.12 8.58
N GLY A 297 -5.12 -27.77 8.17
CA GLY A 297 -5.07 -28.62 7.00
C GLY A 297 -3.85 -28.40 6.09
N PHE A 298 -2.95 -27.47 6.41
CA PHE A 298 -1.68 -27.37 5.67
C PHE A 298 -0.87 -28.65 5.85
N SER A 299 -0.42 -29.23 4.75
CA SER A 299 0.28 -30.52 4.72
C SER A 299 1.73 -30.45 5.21
N SER A 300 2.39 -29.30 5.08
CA SER A 300 3.77 -29.12 5.55
C SER A 300 4.12 -27.66 5.80
N VAL A 301 5.20 -27.45 6.54
CA VAL A 301 5.85 -26.15 6.79
C VAL A 301 7.34 -26.24 6.48
N LYS A 302 7.87 -25.22 5.80
CA LYS A 302 9.30 -25.02 5.55
C LYS A 302 9.72 -23.68 6.14
N HIS A 303 10.71 -23.71 7.03
CA HIS A 303 11.33 -22.50 7.55
C HIS A 303 12.39 -21.99 6.56
N LEU A 304 12.09 -20.88 5.88
CA LEU A 304 12.97 -20.26 4.89
C LEU A 304 14.12 -19.45 5.52
N GLY A 305 14.14 -19.35 6.86
CA GLY A 305 15.17 -18.64 7.61
C GLY A 305 14.81 -17.19 7.91
N LYS A 306 15.82 -16.36 8.20
CA LYS A 306 15.66 -14.96 8.57
C LYS A 306 16.36 -14.07 7.55
N SER A 307 15.69 -13.02 7.11
CA SER A 307 16.26 -12.08 6.13
C SER A 307 17.49 -11.35 6.68
N LEU A 308 18.48 -11.12 5.82
CA LEU A 308 19.71 -10.40 6.16
C LEU A 308 19.45 -8.88 6.21
N ASN A 309 18.93 -8.42 7.35
CA ASN A 309 18.68 -7.01 7.63
C ASN A 309 19.67 -6.43 8.65
N ASP A 310 20.13 -5.20 8.41
CA ASP A 310 21.01 -4.48 9.35
C ASP A 310 20.29 -4.18 10.67
N ASN A 311 19.00 -3.87 10.57
CA ASN A 311 18.15 -3.61 11.73
C ASN A 311 17.63 -4.92 12.34
N LYS A 312 18.05 -5.20 13.58
CA LYS A 312 17.67 -6.41 14.35
C LYS A 312 16.15 -6.62 14.40
N GLY A 313 15.35 -5.54 14.40
CA GLY A 313 13.88 -5.61 14.45
C GLY A 313 13.21 -6.19 13.20
N PHE A 314 13.94 -6.36 12.10
CA PHE A 314 13.45 -6.95 10.84
C PHE A 314 14.05 -8.34 10.55
N LYS A 315 14.87 -8.90 11.45
CA LYS A 315 15.38 -10.27 11.35
C LYS A 315 14.32 -11.27 11.85
N ARG A 316 13.27 -11.46 11.06
CA ARG A 316 12.11 -12.30 11.39
C ARG A 316 12.14 -13.60 10.60
N PRO A 317 11.62 -14.70 11.17
CA PRO A 317 11.48 -15.95 10.45
C PRO A 317 10.47 -15.78 9.31
N LEU A 318 10.78 -16.40 8.17
CA LEU A 318 9.87 -16.54 7.05
C LEU A 318 9.50 -18.01 6.93
N GLU A 319 8.21 -18.28 6.88
CA GLU A 319 7.65 -19.63 6.87
C GLU A 319 6.83 -19.82 5.59
N LEU A 320 6.95 -21.00 5.00
CA LEU A 320 6.21 -21.42 3.82
C LEU A 320 5.38 -22.65 4.18
N TYR A 321 4.08 -22.53 4.09
CA TYR A 321 3.13 -23.62 4.29
C TYR A 321 2.58 -24.09 2.94
N THR A 322 2.43 -25.39 2.76
CA THR A 322 1.81 -25.98 1.56
C THR A 322 0.43 -26.52 1.91
N LYS A 323 -0.59 -26.18 1.12
CA LYS A 323 -1.93 -26.74 1.24
C LYS A 323 -1.95 -28.17 0.70
#